data_AF-A0A9X4KY29-F1
#
_entry.id   AF-A0A9X4KY29-F1
#
_cell.length_a   1.000
_cell.length_b   1.000
_cell.length_c   1.000
_cell.angle_alpha   90.00
_cell.angle_beta   90.00
_cell.angle_gamma   90.00
#
_symmetry.space_group_name_H-M   'P 1'
#
loop_
_entity.id
_entity.type
_entity.pdbx_description
1 polymer ?
#
loop_
_entity_poly.entity_id
_entity_poly.type
_entity_poly.pdbx_seq_one_letter_code
_entity_poly.pdbx_strand_id
1 'polypeptide(L)'
;MDLEGRVINANQVAQDLTGYTVSEMIGYPIASFTGWRRFAPLSGNAETSEAEIRQNDKITHKDGSTREVLTTLAPIIIHGENVGYYLIIKDITEQKKAADRKGKRRVDEQSEKRVSGDDEP
;
A
#
# COMPACT_ATOMS: atom_id res chain seq x y z
N MET A 1 2.12 7.78 13.62
CA MET A 1 2.08 6.58 14.49
C MET A 1 3.21 6.69 15.50
N ASP A 2 3.07 6.10 16.68
CA ASP A 2 4.17 6.04 17.65
C ASP A 2 5.22 4.98 17.26
N LEU A 3 6.24 4.81 18.11
CA LEU A 3 7.32 3.85 17.90
C LEU A 3 6.87 2.38 18.01
N GLU A 4 5.71 2.11 18.60
CA GLU A 4 5.12 0.77 18.66
C GLU A 4 4.21 0.48 17.46
N GLY A 5 4.02 1.46 16.57
CA GLY A 5 3.14 1.35 15.43
C GLY A 5 1.66 1.54 15.76
N ARG A 6 1.34 2.26 16.85
CA ARG A 6 -0.03 2.66 17.18
C ARG A 6 -0.40 3.97 16.51
N VAL A 7 -1.66 4.11 16.11
CA VAL A 7 -2.13 5.32 15.43
C VAL A 7 -2.25 6.47 16.43
N ILE A 8 -1.55 7.58 16.16
CA ILE A 8 -1.66 8.83 16.93
C ILE A 8 -2.61 9.81 16.24
N ASN A 9 -2.71 9.74 14.90
CA ASN A 9 -3.57 10.58 14.08
C ASN A 9 -3.82 9.88 12.73
N ALA A 10 -4.97 10.16 12.12
CA ALA A 10 -5.37 9.70 10.80
C ALA A 10 -6.28 10.74 10.13
N ASN A 11 -6.30 10.77 8.80
CA ASN A 11 -7.15 11.69 8.03
C ASN A 11 -8.41 10.99 7.48
N GLN A 12 -9.30 11.76 6.84
CA GLN A 12 -10.51 11.20 6.22
C GLN A 12 -10.20 10.11 5.19
N VAL A 13 -9.16 10.28 4.39
CA VAL A 13 -8.75 9.28 3.39
C VAL A 13 -8.40 7.94 4.04
N ALA A 14 -7.78 7.92 5.21
CA ALA A 14 -7.52 6.68 5.94
C ALA A 14 -8.82 6.01 6.42
N GLN A 15 -9.84 6.80 6.81
CA GLN A 15 -11.15 6.26 7.15
C GLN A 15 -11.83 5.63 5.94
N ASP A 16 -11.82 6.33 4.81
CA ASP A 16 -12.40 5.84 3.56
C ASP A 16 -11.66 4.58 3.09
N LEU A 17 -10.34 4.51 3.31
CA LEU A 17 -9.49 3.40 2.89
C LEU A 17 -9.70 2.12 3.71
N THR A 18 -9.90 2.27 5.02
CA THR A 18 -9.96 1.15 5.98
C THR A 18 -11.39 0.82 6.45
N GLY A 19 -12.31 1.77 6.38
CA GLY A 19 -13.68 1.65 6.87
C GLY A 19 -13.84 1.89 8.37
N TYR A 20 -12.75 2.28 9.05
CA TYR A 20 -12.74 2.60 10.48
C TYR A 20 -12.68 4.11 10.66
N THR A 21 -13.40 4.61 11.64
CA THR A 21 -13.34 6.02 12.03
C THR A 21 -11.99 6.36 12.66
N VAL A 22 -11.60 7.64 12.64
CA VAL A 22 -10.35 8.06 13.33
C VAL A 22 -10.38 7.64 14.78
N SER A 23 -11.51 7.81 15.47
CA SER A 23 -11.64 7.48 16.89
C SER A 23 -11.46 5.98 17.17
N GLU A 24 -11.86 5.09 16.26
CA GLU A 24 -11.59 3.65 16.37
C GLU A 24 -10.11 3.32 16.16
N MET A 25 -9.38 4.12 15.37
CA MET A 25 -7.99 3.87 15.03
C MET A 25 -7.01 4.29 16.13
N ILE A 26 -7.26 5.42 16.79
CA ILE A 26 -6.33 6.04 17.75
C ILE A 26 -5.98 5.07 18.90
N GLY A 27 -4.68 4.95 19.20
CA GLY A 27 -4.16 4.09 20.26
C GLY A 27 -4.01 2.61 19.89
N TYR A 28 -4.55 2.19 18.75
CA TYR A 28 -4.46 0.81 18.27
C TYR A 28 -3.39 0.63 17.19
N PRO A 29 -2.80 -0.57 17.08
CA PRO A 29 -1.84 -0.88 16.01
C PRO A 29 -2.47 -0.75 14.63
N ILE A 30 -1.76 -0.15 13.66
CA ILE A 30 -2.31 -0.01 12.29
C ILE A 30 -2.66 -1.35 11.64
N ALA A 31 -1.95 -2.42 12.02
CA ALA A 31 -2.17 -3.78 11.53
C ALA A 31 -3.61 -4.29 11.77
N SER A 32 -4.27 -3.78 12.82
CA SER A 32 -5.67 -4.10 13.14
C SER A 32 -6.67 -3.61 12.08
N PHE A 33 -6.29 -2.62 11.27
CA PHE A 33 -7.17 -1.97 10.30
C PHE A 33 -6.80 -2.25 8.85
N THR A 34 -5.65 -2.89 8.62
CA THR A 34 -5.11 -3.13 7.27
C THR A 34 -5.15 -4.59 6.86
N GLY A 35 -5.37 -5.53 7.79
CA GLY A 35 -5.24 -6.96 7.52
C GLY A 35 -3.78 -7.42 7.42
N TRP A 36 -2.83 -6.57 7.77
CA TRP A 36 -1.41 -6.93 7.83
C TRP A 36 -1.13 -7.82 9.04
N ARG A 37 -0.43 -8.92 8.82
CA ARG A 37 -0.14 -9.91 9.88
C ARG A 37 0.75 -9.35 10.99
N ARG A 38 1.65 -8.43 10.63
CA ARG A 38 2.46 -7.63 11.55
C ARG A 38 2.87 -6.36 10.82
N PHE A 39 2.68 -5.22 11.47
CA PHE A 39 3.30 -3.97 11.06
C PHE A 39 4.28 -3.58 12.16
N ALA A 40 5.52 -4.02 12.03
CA ALA A 40 6.61 -3.51 12.85
C ALA A 40 7.24 -2.35 12.08
N PRO A 41 7.25 -1.11 12.63
CA PRO A 41 8.22 -0.15 12.18
C PRO A 41 9.61 -0.78 12.31
N LEU A 42 10.47 -0.62 11.30
CA LEU A 42 11.82 -1.19 11.33
C LEU A 42 12.49 -0.79 12.65
N SER A 43 12.97 -1.79 13.37
CA SER A 43 13.68 -1.64 14.64
C SER A 43 14.71 -0.52 14.47
N GLY A 44 14.52 0.56 15.22
CA GLY A 44 15.27 1.80 15.05
C GLY A 44 16.76 1.58 15.18
N ASN A 45 17.46 1.69 14.07
CA ASN A 45 18.72 2.41 14.08
C ASN A 45 18.36 3.85 13.72
N ALA A 46 18.60 4.79 14.63
CA ALA A 46 18.43 6.22 14.37
C ALA A 46 19.28 6.72 13.18
N GLU A 47 20.18 5.88 12.66
CA GLU A 47 21.03 6.16 11.52
C GLU A 47 20.29 6.10 10.17
N THR A 48 19.24 5.31 10.04
CA THR A 48 18.44 5.25 8.80
C THR A 48 17.33 6.30 8.83
N SER A 49 17.68 7.54 8.48
CA SER A 49 16.72 8.62 8.22
C SER A 49 15.89 8.41 6.93
N GLU A 50 16.08 7.28 6.25
CA GLU A 50 15.47 7.01 4.94
C GLU A 50 14.05 6.46 5.06
N ALA A 51 13.16 6.98 4.22
CA ALA A 51 11.81 6.46 4.11
C ALA A 51 11.82 5.09 3.40
N GLU A 52 11.09 4.13 3.95
CA GLU A 52 10.92 2.81 3.35
C GLU A 52 9.66 2.81 2.46
N ILE A 53 9.80 2.40 1.21
CA ILE A 53 8.66 2.20 0.31
C ILE A 53 8.37 0.70 0.21
N ARG A 54 7.18 0.29 0.63
CA ARG A 54 6.69 -1.09 0.48
C ARG A 54 5.68 -1.13 -0.67
N GLN A 55 5.99 -1.98 -1.66
CA GLN A 55 5.17 -2.20 -2.84
C GLN A 55 4.33 -3.47 -2.70
N ASN A 56 3.18 -3.50 -3.39
CA ASN A 56 2.27 -4.65 -3.46
C ASN A 56 1.59 -5.04 -2.14
N ASP A 57 1.44 -4.08 -1.23
CA ASP A 57 0.61 -4.28 -0.05
C ASP A 57 -0.87 -4.34 -0.43
N LYS A 58 -1.63 -5.06 0.38
CA LYS A 58 -3.09 -5.11 0.31
C LYS A 58 -3.66 -4.62 1.62
N ILE A 59 -4.76 -3.88 1.54
CA ILE A 59 -5.54 -3.47 2.71
C ILE A 59 -6.92 -4.09 2.62
N THR A 60 -7.34 -4.71 3.71
CA THR A 60 -8.71 -5.21 3.89
C THR A 60 -9.54 -4.15 4.59
N HIS A 61 -10.51 -3.60 3.87
CA HIS A 61 -11.49 -2.67 4.42
C HIS A 61 -12.47 -3.40 5.36
N LYS A 62 -13.10 -2.66 6.27
CA LYS A 62 -14.06 -3.19 7.28
C LYS A 62 -15.24 -3.97 6.68
N ASP A 63 -15.63 -3.67 5.44
CA ASP A 63 -16.67 -4.40 4.68
C ASP A 63 -16.19 -5.70 4.02
N GLY A 64 -14.89 -6.03 4.14
CA GLY A 64 -14.26 -7.20 3.54
C GLY A 64 -13.66 -6.97 2.14
N SER A 65 -13.86 -5.80 1.51
CA SER A 65 -13.23 -5.47 0.24
C SER A 65 -11.72 -5.29 0.40
N THR A 66 -10.96 -5.67 -0.63
CA THR A 66 -9.50 -5.55 -0.64
C THR A 66 -9.05 -4.51 -1.65
N ARG A 67 -8.12 -3.64 -1.25
CA ARG A 67 -7.50 -2.63 -2.10
C ARG A 67 -6.01 -2.87 -2.21
N GLU A 68 -5.48 -2.68 -3.41
CA GLU A 68 -4.04 -2.72 -3.62
C GLU A 68 -3.45 -1.35 -3.34
N VAL A 69 -2.39 -1.32 -2.54
CA VAL A 69 -1.80 -0.07 -2.05
C VAL A 69 -0.29 -0.03 -2.22
N LEU A 70 0.21 1.18 -2.33
CA LEU A 70 1.62 1.52 -2.16
C LEU A 70 1.77 2.19 -0.81
N THR A 71 2.65 1.65 0.01
CA THR A 71 2.86 2.12 1.38
C THR A 71 4.23 2.81 1.47
N THR A 72 4.29 3.96 2.13
CA THR A 72 5.53 4.64 2.47
C THR A 72 5.57 4.88 3.98
N LEU A 73 6.64 4.41 4.62
CA LEU A 73 6.90 4.60 6.04
C LEU A 73 8.09 5.53 6.20
N ALA A 74 7.88 6.72 6.77
CA ALA A 74 8.93 7.70 6.99
C ALA A 74 9.11 7.96 8.50
N PRO A 75 10.33 7.87 9.05
CA PRO A 75 10.57 8.21 10.45
C PRO A 75 10.41 9.71 10.70
N ILE A 76 9.99 10.07 11.91
CA ILE A 76 9.88 11.45 12.38
C ILE A 76 11.09 11.70 13.27
N ILE A 77 12.06 12.47 12.78
CA ILE A 77 13.29 12.76 13.51
C ILE A 77 13.21 14.14 14.15
N ILE A 78 13.37 14.20 15.47
CA ILE A 78 13.47 15.44 16.25
C ILE A 78 14.78 15.38 17.03
N HIS A 79 15.65 16.39 16.87
CA HIS A 79 16.97 16.45 17.51
C HIS A 79 17.86 15.20 17.27
N GLY A 80 17.71 14.54 16.12
CA GLY A 80 18.46 13.32 15.78
C GLY A 80 17.85 12.04 16.34
N GLU A 81 16.73 12.13 17.07
CA GLU A 81 16.03 10.98 17.63
C GLU A 81 14.73 10.70 16.87
N ASN A 82 14.47 9.42 16.63
CA ASN A 82 13.20 9.00 16.05
C ASN A 82 12.09 9.01 17.12
N VAL A 83 11.07 9.83 16.91
CA VAL A 83 9.91 9.96 17.82
C VAL A 83 8.64 9.29 17.30
N GLY A 84 8.67 8.68 16.11
CA GLY A 84 7.52 8.03 15.52
C GLY A 84 7.59 7.95 14.00
N TYR A 85 6.45 7.67 13.36
CA TYR A 85 6.43 7.43 11.92
C TYR A 85 5.22 8.07 11.23
N TYR A 86 5.46 8.62 10.04
CA TYR A 86 4.42 8.86 9.05
C TYR A 86 4.19 7.60 8.22
N LEU A 87 2.93 7.20 8.13
CA LEU A 87 2.49 6.16 7.20
C LEU A 87 1.64 6.81 6.12
N ILE A 88 2.11 6.72 4.89
CA ILE A 88 1.39 7.18 3.71
C ILE A 88 0.93 5.95 2.95
N ILE A 89 -0.36 5.90 2.62
CA ILE A 89 -0.95 4.78 1.89
C ILE A 89 -1.65 5.34 0.67
N LYS A 90 -1.21 4.89 -0.50
CA LYS A 90 -1.76 5.29 -1.79
C LYS A 90 -2.49 4.11 -2.41
N ASP A 91 -3.79 4.27 -2.66
CA ASP A 91 -4.57 3.30 -3.43
C ASP A 91 -4.08 3.28 -4.89
N ILE A 92 -3.67 2.10 -5.35
CA ILE A 92 -3.20 1.84 -6.71
C ILE A 92 -4.08 0.83 -7.45
N THR A 93 -5.24 0.47 -6.88
CA THR A 93 -6.16 -0.53 -7.41
C THR A 93 -6.55 -0.23 -8.86
N GLU A 94 -6.97 1.01 -9.14
CA GLU A 94 -7.35 1.40 -10.51
C GLU A 94 -6.16 1.52 -11.46
N GLN A 95 -4.99 1.92 -10.96
CA GLN A 95 -3.76 2.00 -11.75
C GLN A 95 -3.32 0.61 -12.23
N LYS A 96 -3.37 -0.38 -11.33
CA LYS A 96 -3.06 -1.77 -11.68
C LYS A 96 -4.10 -2.38 -12.62
N LYS A 97 -5.39 -2.22 -12.35
CA LYS A 97 -6.45 -2.66 -13.29
C LYS A 97 -6.27 -2.05 -14.69
N ALA A 98 -5.88 -0.78 -14.78
CA ALA A 98 -5.62 -0.13 -16.06
C ALA A 98 -4.36 -0.66 -16.75
N ALA A 99 -3.30 -0.96 -16.00
CA ALA A 99 -2.09 -1.58 -16.52
C ALA A 99 -2.37 -3.00 -17.06
N ASP A 100 -3.12 -3.81 -16.30
CA ASP A 100 -3.48 -5.18 -16.69
C ASP A 100 -4.35 -5.21 -17.95
N ARG A 101 -5.33 -4.29 -18.07
CA ARG A 101 -6.14 -4.13 -19.29
C ARG A 101 -5.29 -3.81 -20.53
N LYS A 102 -4.23 -3.01 -20.38
CA LYS A 102 -3.32 -2.66 -21.48
C LYS A 102 -2.32 -3.78 -21.79
N GLY A 103 -1.87 -4.53 -20.78
CA GLY A 103 -1.01 -5.70 -20.94
C GLY A 103 -1.70 -6.83 -21.71
N LYS A 104 -2.98 -7.10 -21.42
CA LYS A 104 -3.74 -8.18 -22.07
C LYS A 104 -3.97 -7.93 -23.57
N ARG A 105 -4.32 -6.69 -23.96
CA ARG A 105 -4.48 -6.31 -25.37
C ARG A 105 -3.22 -6.53 -26.21
N ARG A 106 -2.03 -6.35 -25.63
CA ARG A 106 -0.75 -6.58 -26.34
C ARG A 106 -0.43 -8.06 -26.55
N VAL A 107 -0.90 -8.94 -25.67
CA VAL A 107 -0.74 -10.40 -25.85
C VAL A 107 -1.71 -10.88 -26.93
N ASP A 108 -2.95 -10.39 -26.91
CA ASP A 108 -3.98 -10.77 -27.90
C ASP A 108 -3.60 -10.30 -29.33
N GLU A 109 -3.10 -9.07 -29.51
CA GLU A 109 -2.65 -8.54 -30.82
C GLU A 109 -1.42 -9.27 -31.40
N GLN A 110 -0.57 -9.87 -30.56
CA GLN A 110 0.58 -10.66 -31.03
C GLN A 110 0.21 -12.10 -31.39
N SER A 111 -0.84 -12.67 -30.80
CA SER A 111 -1.35 -13.98 -31.20
C SER A 111 -2.10 -13.96 -32.53
N GLU A 112 -2.83 -12.87 -32.85
CA GLU A 112 -3.58 -12.77 -34.12
C GLU A 112 -2.68 -12.59 -35.34
N LYS A 113 -1.52 -11.92 -35.21
CA LYS A 113 -0.55 -11.75 -36.31
C LYS A 113 0.26 -13.00 -36.66
N ARG A 114 0.20 -14.06 -35.85
CA ARG A 114 0.93 -15.32 -36.11
C ARG A 114 0.08 -16.40 -36.80
N VAL A 115 -1.23 -16.20 -36.94
CA VAL A 115 -2.14 -17.18 -37.56
C VAL A 115 -2.43 -16.87 -39.04
N SER A 116 -2.15 -15.65 -39.52
CA SER A 116 -2.51 -15.22 -40.88
C SER A 116 -1.38 -15.28 -41.91
N GLY A 117 -0.30 -16.02 -41.63
CA GLY A 117 0.83 -16.13 -42.54
C GLY A 117 1.44 -17.52 -42.44
N ASP A 118 0.80 -18.49 -43.09
CA ASP A 118 1.42 -19.64 -43.76
C ASP A 118 0.30 -20.59 -44.25
N ASP A 119 -0.38 -20.18 -45.33
CA ASP A 119 -1.16 -21.07 -46.23
C ASP A 119 -1.00 -20.48 -47.65
N GLU A 120 0.10 -20.86 -48.32
CA GLU A 120 0.14 -21.73 -49.51
C GLU A 120 0.20 -20.92 -50.84
N PRO A 121 0.77 -21.44 -51.95
CA PRO A 121 1.61 -22.63 -52.14
C PRO A 121 3.02 -22.35 -52.71
#